data_AF-A0A1V8UJY8-F1
#
_entry.id   AF-A0A1V8UJY8-F1
#
_cell.length_a   1.000
_cell.length_b   1.000
_cell.length_c   1.000
_cell.angle_alpha   90.00
_cell.angle_beta   90.00
_cell.angle_gamma   90.00
#
_symmetry.space_group_name_H-M   'P 1'
#
loop_
_entity.id
_entity.type
_entity.pdbx_description
1 polymer ?
#
loop_
_entity_poly.entity_id
_entity_poly.type
_entity_poly.pdbx_seq_one_letter_code
_entity_poly.pdbx_strand_id
1 'polypeptide(L)'
;MYLTAIFASTLAITFTAASDCIDVKFGPPSGANSPLEHFLSYSIEFSSFVDFAGNASNPNAYSDNLLSSIAHYAGSKPLIRVGGNTQDLGTFNASQTQAVIQFFNPALPDYPANQTFGPAFFESYHTWPDVQFSPGFNLAENSTEARQALLDSVPYACRALRGKFNGWELGNEPDSFPGVVRRVNYTPTAYVVEWLEWSRKIRRVMEKAYPTQANDENFKFVAPSLAGFQGFSKFGTAPIFAAGLNADSDIKYIAQHKWISPPTRRLCSFDTNRSLAWQPIQTRNTTLETKAPFYGNIALSAFLGDLTKPRARPQIVDLGLPNYYEAAYASYVRGKLAKLIVINMNAYNATATNVGFITNYTRLVEKYSFQLPRGVKSVGLQRLLANGSDAITGVTFDGFSFAQELGHGKPVKLANTTRGETVRVSRSGMVEVSLLRSSAVILSFD
;
A
#
# COMPACT_ATOMS: atom_id res chain seq x y z
N MET A 1 63.19 -43.01 -10.30
CA MET A 1 61.86 -43.01 -10.92
C MET A 1 60.87 -43.62 -9.94
N TYR A 2 60.18 -42.79 -9.13
CA TYR A 2 58.92 -43.10 -8.43
C TYR A 2 58.33 -41.76 -7.97
N LEU A 3 57.33 -41.26 -8.69
CA LEU A 3 56.49 -40.13 -8.26
C LEU A 3 55.37 -40.69 -7.39
N THR A 4 55.28 -40.25 -6.15
CA THR A 4 54.10 -40.44 -5.28
C THR A 4 53.03 -39.41 -5.65
N ALA A 5 51.92 -39.89 -6.21
CA ALA A 5 50.72 -39.08 -6.45
C ALA A 5 49.88 -39.02 -5.15
N ILE A 6 49.65 -37.81 -4.64
CA ILE A 6 48.69 -37.55 -3.57
C ILE A 6 47.34 -37.26 -4.22
N PHE A 7 46.37 -38.18 -4.09
CA PHE A 7 44.98 -37.92 -4.43
C PHE A 7 44.33 -37.12 -3.31
N ALA A 8 44.07 -35.82 -3.56
CA ALA A 8 43.18 -35.03 -2.72
C ALA A 8 41.73 -35.40 -3.05
N SER A 9 41.07 -36.12 -2.14
CA SER A 9 39.64 -36.39 -2.20
C SER A 9 38.89 -35.14 -1.75
N THR A 10 38.32 -34.39 -2.70
CA THR A 10 37.35 -33.33 -2.41
C THR A 10 36.02 -33.98 -2.02
N LEU A 11 35.80 -34.15 -0.72
CA LEU A 11 34.48 -34.46 -0.19
C LEU A 11 33.58 -33.24 -0.43
N ALA A 12 32.73 -33.30 -1.46
CA ALA A 12 31.65 -32.34 -1.63
C ALA A 12 30.65 -32.56 -0.49
N ILE A 13 30.73 -31.74 0.55
CA ILE A 13 29.71 -31.67 1.60
C ILE A 13 28.49 -30.99 0.97
N THR A 14 27.58 -31.79 0.44
CA THR A 14 26.22 -31.34 0.16
C THR A 14 25.53 -31.10 1.48
N PHE A 15 25.40 -29.83 1.89
CA PHE A 15 24.42 -29.44 2.89
C PHE A 15 23.02 -29.59 2.26
N THR A 16 22.43 -30.79 2.33
CA THR A 16 20.97 -30.90 2.30
C THR A 16 20.48 -30.53 3.68
N ALA A 17 20.29 -29.23 3.94
CA ALA A 17 19.30 -28.88 4.93
C ALA A 17 17.98 -29.45 4.39
N ALA A 18 17.47 -30.51 4.99
CA ALA A 18 16.11 -30.91 4.75
C ALA A 18 15.27 -29.67 5.07
N SER A 19 14.62 -29.06 4.07
CA SER A 19 13.64 -28.03 4.39
C SER A 19 12.58 -28.77 5.21
N ASP A 20 12.50 -28.48 6.51
CA ASP A 20 11.50 -29.09 7.36
C ASP A 20 10.13 -28.91 6.69
N CYS A 21 9.46 -30.04 6.43
CA CYS A 21 8.15 -30.01 5.80
C CYS A 21 7.18 -29.28 6.73
N ILE A 22 6.57 -28.21 6.26
CA ILE A 22 5.73 -27.34 7.08
C ILE A 22 4.34 -27.97 7.20
N ASP A 23 3.92 -28.25 8.43
CA ASP A 23 2.60 -28.83 8.70
C ASP A 23 1.48 -27.79 8.60
N VAL A 24 0.65 -27.90 7.58
CA VAL A 24 -0.49 -27.00 7.34
C VAL A 24 -1.75 -27.62 7.93
N LYS A 25 -2.40 -26.86 8.83
CA LYS A 25 -3.58 -27.34 9.56
C LYS A 25 -4.80 -27.48 8.64
N PHE A 26 -5.73 -28.36 9.02
CA PHE A 26 -6.99 -28.57 8.29
C PHE A 26 -7.90 -27.32 8.33
N GLY A 27 -7.95 -26.68 9.50
CA GLY A 27 -8.69 -25.45 9.73
C GLY A 27 -7.79 -24.35 10.32
N PRO A 28 -8.33 -23.13 10.45
CA PRO A 28 -7.58 -21.98 10.94
C PRO A 28 -7.07 -22.23 12.36
N PRO A 29 -5.75 -22.12 12.61
CA PRO A 29 -5.19 -22.29 13.95
C PRO A 29 -5.56 -21.11 14.86
N SER A 30 -5.34 -21.28 16.17
CA SER A 30 -5.41 -20.18 17.14
C SER A 30 -4.40 -19.09 16.78
N GLY A 31 -4.87 -17.87 16.52
CA GLY A 31 -4.05 -16.75 16.07
C GLY A 31 -4.23 -16.38 14.60
N ALA A 32 -5.01 -17.14 13.83
CA ALA A 32 -5.39 -16.73 12.48
C ALA A 32 -6.34 -15.51 12.54
N ASN A 33 -6.03 -14.46 11.77
CA ASN A 33 -6.75 -13.20 11.79
C ASN A 33 -7.42 -12.91 10.44
N SER A 34 -8.55 -12.21 10.46
CA SER A 34 -9.23 -11.79 9.24
C SER A 34 -8.90 -10.34 8.88
N PRO A 35 -8.48 -10.05 7.64
CA PRO A 35 -8.25 -8.68 7.18
C PRO A 35 -9.57 -7.91 7.09
N LEU A 36 -9.49 -6.58 7.15
CA LEU A 36 -10.60 -5.69 6.83
C LEU A 36 -10.80 -5.59 5.30
N GLU A 37 -11.95 -5.06 4.87
CA GLU A 37 -12.28 -4.93 3.43
C GLU A 37 -11.20 -4.17 2.64
N HIS A 38 -10.79 -3.02 3.16
CA HIS A 38 -9.79 -2.16 2.53
C HIS A 38 -8.39 -2.40 3.13
N PHE A 39 -8.02 -3.66 3.37
CA PHE A 39 -6.69 -4.03 3.88
C PHE A 39 -5.56 -3.49 2.99
N LEU A 40 -5.76 -3.56 1.66
CA LEU A 40 -4.94 -2.85 0.70
C LEU A 40 -5.59 -1.50 0.37
N SER A 41 -4.85 -0.42 0.59
CA SER A 41 -5.27 0.96 0.36
C SER A 41 -4.09 1.77 -0.20
N TYR A 42 -4.37 2.94 -0.79
CA TYR A 42 -3.33 3.86 -1.26
C TYR A 42 -3.43 5.22 -0.57
N SER A 43 -2.28 5.80 -0.27
CA SER A 43 -2.12 7.22 0.05
C SER A 43 -1.68 7.94 -1.22
N ILE A 44 -2.31 9.08 -1.50
CA ILE A 44 -1.96 9.98 -2.59
C ILE A 44 -1.80 11.37 -1.99
N GLU A 45 -0.67 12.00 -2.28
CA GLU A 45 -0.44 13.40 -1.91
C GLU A 45 -1.54 14.29 -2.47
N PHE A 46 -2.07 15.17 -1.62
CA PHE A 46 -3.14 16.11 -1.95
C PHE A 46 -2.81 16.90 -3.23
N SER A 47 -1.55 17.34 -3.37
CA SER A 47 -1.08 18.05 -4.56
C SER A 47 -1.19 17.25 -5.85
N SER A 48 -1.04 15.93 -5.81
CA SER A 48 -1.03 15.11 -7.02
C SER A 48 -2.36 14.41 -7.28
N PHE A 49 -3.36 14.54 -6.40
CA PHE A 49 -4.64 13.84 -6.57
C PHE A 49 -5.30 14.09 -7.93
N VAL A 50 -5.25 15.33 -8.44
CA VAL A 50 -5.80 15.69 -9.75
C VAL A 50 -5.08 14.99 -10.90
N ASP A 51 -3.77 14.75 -10.79
CA ASP A 51 -3.02 13.98 -11.80
C ASP A 51 -3.42 12.51 -11.80
N PHE A 52 -3.62 11.96 -10.60
CA PHE A 52 -4.01 10.56 -10.44
C PHE A 52 -5.41 10.30 -10.95
N ALA A 53 -6.37 11.15 -10.57
CA ALA A 53 -7.79 10.94 -10.81
C ALA A 53 -8.30 11.60 -12.09
N GLY A 54 -7.67 12.68 -12.55
CA GLY A 54 -8.19 13.54 -13.60
C GLY A 54 -9.38 14.39 -13.13
N ASN A 55 -10.20 14.82 -14.08
CA ASN A 55 -11.42 15.60 -13.83
C ASN A 55 -12.63 15.01 -14.57
N ALA A 56 -13.81 15.63 -14.45
CA ALA A 56 -15.03 15.08 -15.02
C ALA A 56 -14.98 14.94 -16.56
N SER A 57 -14.28 15.83 -17.27
CA SER A 57 -14.15 15.78 -18.73
C SER A 57 -13.01 14.86 -19.21
N ASN A 58 -11.95 14.74 -18.42
CA ASN A 58 -10.76 13.96 -18.73
C ASN A 58 -10.39 13.10 -17.50
N PRO A 59 -11.19 12.07 -17.17
CA PRO A 59 -10.87 11.16 -16.08
C PRO A 59 -9.61 10.36 -16.44
N ASN A 60 -8.75 10.10 -15.46
CA ASN A 60 -7.56 9.29 -15.67
C ASN A 60 -7.92 7.79 -15.68
N ALA A 61 -8.28 7.30 -16.88
CA ALA A 61 -8.66 5.90 -17.09
C ALA A 61 -7.52 4.92 -16.79
N TYR A 62 -6.25 5.35 -16.87
CA TYR A 62 -5.11 4.49 -16.54
C TYR A 62 -5.13 4.10 -15.06
N SER A 63 -5.21 5.08 -14.17
CA SER A 63 -5.33 4.84 -12.72
C SER A 63 -6.57 3.98 -12.41
N ASP A 64 -7.70 4.26 -13.05
CA ASP A 64 -8.93 3.49 -12.79
C ASP A 64 -8.84 2.03 -13.24
N ASN A 65 -8.17 1.73 -14.36
CA ASN A 65 -7.91 0.36 -14.81
C ASN A 65 -7.06 -0.42 -13.81
N LEU A 66 -6.05 0.23 -13.22
CA LEU A 66 -5.20 -0.37 -12.19
C LEU A 66 -5.99 -0.68 -10.91
N LEU A 67 -6.79 0.28 -10.42
CA LEU A 67 -7.65 0.07 -9.26
C LEU A 67 -8.68 -1.04 -9.51
N SER A 68 -9.24 -1.10 -10.72
CA SER A 68 -10.18 -2.14 -11.14
C SER A 68 -9.53 -3.53 -11.22
N SER A 69 -8.25 -3.59 -11.57
CA SER A 69 -7.48 -4.84 -11.59
C SER A 69 -7.26 -5.40 -10.19
N ILE A 70 -7.13 -4.55 -9.17
CA ILE A 70 -7.13 -4.98 -7.77
C ILE A 70 -8.52 -5.46 -7.36
N ALA A 71 -9.57 -4.70 -7.70
CA ALA A 71 -10.95 -5.04 -7.37
C ALA A 71 -11.39 -6.39 -7.96
N HIS A 72 -10.86 -6.77 -9.12
CA HIS A 72 -11.10 -8.09 -9.72
C HIS A 72 -10.78 -9.24 -8.75
N TYR A 73 -9.73 -9.10 -7.93
CA TYR A 73 -9.35 -10.11 -6.96
C TYR A 73 -9.94 -9.86 -5.55
N ALA A 74 -9.89 -8.60 -5.09
CA ALA A 74 -10.27 -8.21 -3.74
C ALA A 74 -11.79 -8.03 -3.55
N GLY A 75 -12.56 -7.98 -4.64
CA GLY A 75 -14.01 -7.72 -4.64
C GLY A 75 -14.38 -6.24 -4.61
N SER A 76 -13.49 -5.36 -4.13
CA SER A 76 -13.66 -3.91 -4.06
C SER A 76 -12.39 -3.17 -4.47
N LYS A 77 -12.53 -1.93 -4.96
CA LYS A 77 -11.36 -1.07 -5.17
C LYS A 77 -10.71 -0.71 -3.82
N PRO A 78 -9.38 -0.46 -3.82
CA PRO A 78 -8.69 0.08 -2.65
C PRO A 78 -9.33 1.37 -2.17
N LEU A 79 -9.32 1.57 -0.86
CA LEU A 79 -9.59 2.90 -0.30
C LEU A 79 -8.45 3.84 -0.66
N ILE A 80 -8.81 5.10 -0.97
CA ILE A 80 -7.83 6.14 -1.29
C ILE A 80 -7.82 7.20 -0.20
N ARG A 81 -6.66 7.37 0.43
CA ARG A 81 -6.35 8.46 1.33
C ARG A 81 -5.76 9.62 0.52
N VAL A 82 -6.38 10.79 0.57
CA VAL A 82 -5.93 12.00 -0.13
C VAL A 82 -5.43 13.00 0.91
N GLY A 83 -4.12 13.09 1.06
CA GLY A 83 -3.53 13.81 2.19
C GLY A 83 -2.03 14.01 2.05
N GLY A 84 -1.26 13.52 3.02
CA GLY A 84 0.18 13.70 3.05
C GLY A 84 0.59 15.10 3.49
N ASN A 85 1.88 15.41 3.42
CA ASN A 85 2.36 16.72 3.85
C ASN A 85 1.81 17.85 2.98
N THR A 86 1.48 17.58 1.72
CA THR A 86 0.98 18.61 0.80
C THR A 86 -0.44 19.08 1.13
N GLN A 87 -1.24 18.29 1.87
CA GLN A 87 -2.55 18.74 2.35
C GLN A 87 -2.43 19.98 3.26
N ASP A 88 -1.38 20.00 4.06
CA ASP A 88 -1.07 21.04 5.03
C ASP A 88 -0.43 22.27 4.39
N LEU A 89 -0.17 22.22 3.08
CA LEU A 89 0.31 23.33 2.25
C LEU A 89 -0.81 23.93 1.38
N GLY A 90 -2.02 23.37 1.44
CA GLY A 90 -3.15 23.75 0.61
C GLY A 90 -4.05 24.80 1.25
N THR A 91 -4.33 25.89 0.52
CA THR A 91 -5.34 26.89 0.89
C THR A 91 -6.47 26.92 -0.14
N PHE A 92 -7.72 26.77 0.30
CA PHE A 92 -8.88 26.80 -0.60
C PHE A 92 -9.17 28.22 -1.10
N ASN A 93 -9.53 28.34 -2.37
CA ASN A 93 -9.97 29.57 -3.00
C ASN A 93 -11.21 29.32 -3.87
N ALA A 94 -12.38 29.78 -3.41
CA ALA A 94 -13.65 29.56 -4.10
C ALA A 94 -13.75 30.25 -5.48
N SER A 95 -12.96 31.31 -5.71
CA SER A 95 -12.91 32.03 -6.99
C SER A 95 -11.90 31.45 -7.97
N GLN A 96 -11.07 30.49 -7.55
CA GLN A 96 -10.11 29.83 -8.42
C GLN A 96 -10.81 28.86 -9.38
N THR A 97 -10.54 29.00 -10.67
CA THR A 97 -11.13 28.12 -11.70
C THR A 97 -10.33 26.84 -11.91
N GLN A 98 -9.01 26.87 -11.72
CA GLN A 98 -8.16 25.69 -11.79
C GLN A 98 -8.39 24.78 -10.58
N ALA A 99 -8.32 23.46 -10.78
CA ALA A 99 -8.41 22.50 -9.70
C ALA A 99 -7.35 22.74 -8.63
N VAL A 100 -6.09 22.88 -9.05
CA VAL A 100 -4.95 23.18 -8.18
C VAL A 100 -3.97 24.13 -8.88
N ILE A 101 -3.39 25.06 -8.13
CA ILE A 101 -2.27 25.91 -8.55
C ILE A 101 -1.14 25.67 -7.56
N GLN A 102 0.03 25.30 -8.07
CA GLN A 102 1.17 24.88 -7.26
C GLN A 102 2.36 25.79 -7.50
N PHE A 103 3.03 26.15 -6.42
CA PHE A 103 4.23 26.98 -6.46
C PHE A 103 5.42 26.15 -5.97
N PHE A 104 6.41 25.97 -6.83
CA PHE A 104 7.57 25.12 -6.56
C PHE A 104 8.78 25.95 -6.18
N ASN A 105 9.57 25.44 -5.24
CA ASN A 105 10.92 25.92 -5.01
C ASN A 105 11.84 25.23 -6.04
N PRO A 106 12.69 25.95 -6.80
CA PRO A 106 13.64 25.33 -7.71
C PRO A 106 14.55 24.26 -7.07
N ALA A 107 14.81 24.36 -5.76
CA ALA A 107 15.59 23.36 -5.01
C ALA A 107 14.85 22.04 -4.78
N LEU A 108 13.51 22.03 -4.85
CA LEU A 108 12.63 20.87 -4.69
C LEU A 108 11.56 20.86 -5.80
N PRO A 109 11.95 20.56 -7.05
CA PRO A 109 11.09 20.76 -8.21
C PRO A 109 9.88 19.82 -8.27
N ASP A 110 9.90 18.71 -7.53
CA ASP A 110 8.83 17.71 -7.52
C ASP A 110 7.94 17.80 -6.28
N TYR A 111 8.08 18.83 -5.45
CA TYR A 111 7.31 18.99 -4.22
C TYR A 111 6.91 20.47 -4.05
N PRO A 112 5.62 20.82 -4.09
CA PRO A 112 5.20 22.21 -4.03
C PRO A 112 5.59 22.82 -2.66
N ALA A 113 6.08 24.05 -2.68
CA ALA A 113 6.34 24.81 -1.47
C ALA A 113 5.03 25.31 -0.84
N ASN A 114 4.04 25.65 -1.66
CA ASN A 114 2.65 25.90 -1.27
C ASN A 114 1.71 25.67 -2.46
N GLN A 115 0.41 25.61 -2.18
CA GLN A 115 -0.60 25.45 -3.22
C GLN A 115 -1.96 26.06 -2.86
N THR A 116 -2.71 26.45 -3.88
CA THR A 116 -4.12 26.81 -3.75
C THR A 116 -4.99 25.85 -4.55
N PHE A 117 -6.18 25.54 -4.04
CA PHE A 117 -7.12 24.64 -4.72
C PHE A 117 -8.51 25.26 -4.78
N GLY A 118 -9.22 24.98 -5.87
CA GLY A 118 -10.54 25.54 -6.15
C GLY A 118 -11.64 24.47 -6.22
N PRO A 119 -12.90 24.86 -6.50
CA PRO A 119 -14.01 23.93 -6.63
C PRO A 119 -13.76 22.75 -7.59
N ALA A 120 -13.02 22.97 -8.68
CA ALA A 120 -12.70 21.93 -9.67
C ALA A 120 -11.82 20.79 -9.12
N PHE A 121 -11.12 20.99 -7.99
CA PHE A 121 -10.38 19.91 -7.32
C PHE A 121 -11.28 18.74 -6.92
N PHE A 122 -12.50 19.07 -6.51
CA PHE A 122 -13.44 18.10 -5.98
C PHE A 122 -14.06 17.19 -7.05
N GLU A 123 -13.94 17.55 -8.34
CA GLU A 123 -14.37 16.69 -9.46
C GLU A 123 -13.61 15.36 -9.47
N SER A 124 -12.33 15.37 -9.07
CA SER A 124 -11.47 14.18 -9.01
C SER A 124 -12.04 13.07 -8.13
N TYR A 125 -12.84 13.38 -7.11
CA TYR A 125 -13.50 12.35 -6.29
C TYR A 125 -14.59 11.58 -7.05
N HIS A 126 -15.05 12.07 -8.21
CA HIS A 126 -16.10 11.45 -9.00
C HIS A 126 -15.58 10.61 -10.17
N THR A 127 -14.28 10.65 -10.47
CA THR A 127 -13.72 9.99 -11.67
C THR A 127 -13.44 8.51 -11.48
N TRP A 128 -13.39 8.02 -10.23
CA TRP A 128 -13.26 6.61 -9.91
C TRP A 128 -14.54 6.06 -9.28
N PRO A 129 -15.36 5.32 -10.05
CA PRO A 129 -16.54 4.63 -9.52
C PRO A 129 -16.15 3.65 -8.42
N ASP A 130 -17.01 3.52 -7.41
CA ASP A 130 -16.91 2.54 -6.30
C ASP A 130 -15.68 2.67 -5.38
N VAL A 131 -14.87 3.72 -5.54
CA VAL A 131 -13.79 4.05 -4.60
C VAL A 131 -14.35 4.79 -3.40
N GLN A 132 -13.96 4.38 -2.20
CA GLN A 132 -14.13 5.15 -0.97
C GLN A 132 -12.88 5.98 -0.67
N PHE A 133 -13.08 7.16 -0.08
CA PHE A 133 -12.02 8.14 0.15
C PHE A 133 -11.89 8.55 1.61
N SER A 134 -10.64 8.80 2.02
CA SER A 134 -10.31 9.52 3.25
C SER A 134 -9.60 10.83 2.91
N PRO A 135 -10.32 11.96 2.80
CA PRO A 135 -9.75 13.26 2.46
C PRO A 135 -9.15 13.97 3.68
N GLY A 136 -8.10 14.74 3.46
CA GLY A 136 -7.49 15.59 4.49
C GLY A 136 -7.89 17.05 4.44
N PHE A 137 -8.00 17.66 5.62
CA PHE A 137 -8.06 19.10 5.84
C PHE A 137 -6.73 19.61 6.40
N ASN A 138 -6.36 20.82 5.98
CA ASN A 138 -5.15 21.51 6.44
C ASN A 138 -5.28 21.92 7.92
N LEU A 139 -4.41 21.39 8.78
CA LEU A 139 -4.28 21.85 10.17
C LEU A 139 -3.03 22.72 10.36
N ALA A 140 -1.97 22.50 9.60
CA ALA A 140 -0.68 23.16 9.79
C ALA A 140 -0.76 24.68 9.57
N GLU A 141 -1.43 25.15 8.51
CA GLU A 141 -1.63 26.58 8.29
C GLU A 141 -2.63 27.14 9.29
N ASN A 142 -2.20 28.12 10.09
CA ASN A 142 -2.97 28.65 11.22
C ASN A 142 -3.26 30.15 11.15
N SER A 143 -3.02 30.79 10.00
CA SER A 143 -3.50 32.15 9.75
C SER A 143 -5.03 32.19 9.75
N THR A 144 -5.60 33.35 10.07
CA THR A 144 -7.06 33.55 10.05
C THR A 144 -7.63 33.19 8.68
N GLU A 145 -6.92 33.56 7.61
CA GLU A 145 -7.31 33.32 6.23
C GLU A 145 -7.29 31.83 5.89
N ALA A 146 -6.24 31.10 6.27
CA ALA A 146 -6.16 29.65 6.02
C ALA A 146 -7.22 28.87 6.81
N ARG A 147 -7.49 29.31 8.04
CA ARG A 147 -8.56 28.74 8.88
C ARG A 147 -9.95 28.98 8.30
N GLN A 148 -10.20 30.16 7.73
CA GLN A 148 -11.44 30.43 7.03
C GLN A 148 -11.53 29.59 5.74
N ALA A 149 -10.45 29.51 4.97
CA ALA A 149 -10.37 28.70 3.75
C ALA A 149 -10.66 27.20 4.01
N LEU A 150 -10.15 26.65 5.13
CA LEU A 150 -10.50 25.31 5.60
C LEU A 150 -12.03 25.17 5.71
N LEU A 151 -12.68 26.06 6.46
CA LEU A 151 -14.13 26.01 6.67
C LEU A 151 -14.92 26.20 5.36
N ASP A 152 -14.45 27.09 4.48
CA ASP A 152 -15.05 27.37 3.17
C ASP A 152 -14.95 26.16 2.22
N SER A 153 -13.95 25.29 2.42
CA SER A 153 -13.80 24.05 1.62
C SER A 153 -14.75 22.92 2.05
N VAL A 154 -15.20 22.92 3.32
CA VAL A 154 -16.03 21.84 3.89
C VAL A 154 -17.28 21.56 3.06
N PRO A 155 -18.04 22.58 2.60
CA PRO A 155 -19.22 22.32 1.80
C PRO A 155 -18.92 21.59 0.48
N TYR A 156 -17.79 21.86 -0.16
CA TYR A 156 -17.41 21.23 -1.42
C TYR A 156 -16.99 19.77 -1.19
N ALA A 157 -16.17 19.53 -0.16
CA ALA A 157 -15.73 18.18 0.20
C ALA A 157 -16.92 17.27 0.51
N CYS A 158 -17.86 17.71 1.36
CA CYS A 158 -19.03 16.92 1.72
C CYS A 158 -19.91 16.58 0.51
N ARG A 159 -20.06 17.50 -0.46
CA ARG A 159 -20.80 17.23 -1.70
C ARG A 159 -20.12 16.16 -2.54
N ALA A 160 -18.81 16.26 -2.68
CA ALA A 160 -18.01 15.38 -3.51
C ALA A 160 -17.99 13.93 -2.98
N LEU A 161 -18.08 13.78 -1.66
CA LEU A 161 -17.87 12.51 -0.97
C LEU A 161 -19.16 11.74 -0.66
N ARG A 162 -20.31 12.23 -1.11
CA ARG A 162 -21.60 11.54 -0.93
C ARG A 162 -21.54 10.12 -1.50
N GLY A 163 -21.83 9.14 -0.64
CA GLY A 163 -21.82 7.71 -0.99
C GLY A 163 -20.43 7.10 -1.17
N LYS A 164 -19.35 7.85 -0.89
CA LYS A 164 -17.96 7.40 -1.06
C LYS A 164 -17.03 7.82 0.08
N PHE A 165 -17.60 8.29 1.19
CA PHE A 165 -16.86 8.73 2.36
C PHE A 165 -16.41 7.54 3.21
N ASN A 166 -15.14 7.51 3.63
CA ASN A 166 -14.66 6.60 4.66
C ASN A 166 -14.34 7.30 5.98
N GLY A 167 -13.62 8.43 5.95
CA GLY A 167 -13.14 9.11 7.17
C GLY A 167 -12.37 10.38 6.83
N TRP A 168 -12.57 11.45 7.58
CA TRP A 168 -11.83 12.71 7.42
C TRP A 168 -10.42 12.60 8.04
N GLU A 169 -9.46 13.37 7.54
CA GLU A 169 -8.21 13.66 8.24
C GLU A 169 -8.12 15.16 8.51
N LEU A 170 -7.42 15.54 9.58
CA LEU A 170 -7.18 16.93 9.95
C LEU A 170 -5.73 17.06 10.42
N GLY A 171 -4.89 17.60 9.53
CA GLY A 171 -3.45 17.64 9.71
C GLY A 171 -2.75 16.32 9.38
N ASN A 172 -1.48 16.42 9.01
CA ASN A 172 -0.58 15.32 8.68
C ASN A 172 0.67 15.41 9.56
N GLU A 173 1.07 14.31 10.17
CA GLU A 173 2.29 14.22 10.98
C GLU A 173 2.46 15.37 12.00
N PRO A 174 1.46 15.60 12.88
CA PRO A 174 1.50 16.69 13.85
C PRO A 174 2.66 16.60 14.85
N ASP A 175 3.30 15.43 14.98
CA ASP A 175 4.57 15.25 15.70
C ASP A 175 5.74 16.02 15.09
N SER A 176 5.64 16.46 13.83
CA SER A 176 6.61 17.30 13.14
C SER A 176 6.31 18.81 13.23
N PHE A 177 5.18 19.21 13.82
CA PHE A 177 4.79 20.62 13.90
C PHE A 177 5.67 21.49 14.82
N PRO A 178 6.10 21.03 16.02
CA PRO A 178 6.89 21.85 16.94
C PRO A 178 8.21 22.34 16.31
N GLY A 179 8.42 23.65 16.32
CA GLY A 179 9.62 24.28 15.75
C GLY A 179 9.60 24.45 14.23
N VAL A 180 8.54 23.98 13.55
CA VAL A 180 8.35 24.12 12.11
C VAL A 180 7.17 25.04 11.82
N VAL A 181 5.94 24.58 12.09
CA VAL A 181 4.69 25.34 11.89
C VAL A 181 4.01 25.72 13.21
N ARG A 182 4.54 25.24 14.33
CA ARG A 182 4.14 25.62 15.69
C ARG A 182 5.38 26.00 16.50
N ARG A 183 5.17 26.63 17.66
CA ARG A 183 6.25 26.92 18.61
C ARG A 183 6.91 25.62 19.08
N VAL A 184 8.19 25.68 19.43
CA VAL A 184 8.98 24.51 19.89
C VAL A 184 8.37 23.78 21.10
N ASN A 185 7.60 24.48 21.94
CA ASN A 185 6.93 23.93 23.12
C ASN A 185 5.51 23.39 22.82
N TYR A 186 5.15 23.18 21.55
CA TYR A 186 3.87 22.58 21.17
C TYR A 186 3.82 21.11 21.63
N THR A 187 2.82 20.79 22.46
CA THR A 187 2.71 19.50 23.17
C THR A 187 1.55 18.67 22.62
N PRO A 188 1.47 17.36 22.94
CA PRO A 188 0.30 16.54 22.63
C PRO A 188 -1.02 17.14 23.13
N THR A 189 -1.03 17.69 24.35
CA THR A 189 -2.23 18.34 24.91
C THR A 189 -2.60 19.60 24.13
N ALA A 190 -1.61 20.42 23.75
CA ALA A 190 -1.87 21.59 22.92
C ALA A 190 -2.42 21.21 21.53
N TYR A 191 -1.90 20.12 20.95
CA TYR A 191 -2.43 19.55 19.72
C TYR A 191 -3.87 19.08 19.86
N VAL A 192 -4.21 18.34 20.91
CA VAL A 192 -5.59 17.88 21.13
C VAL A 192 -6.55 19.04 21.30
N VAL A 193 -6.17 20.09 22.04
CA VAL A 193 -6.99 21.30 22.19
C VAL A 193 -7.25 21.96 20.83
N GLU A 194 -6.20 22.15 20.03
CA GLU A 194 -6.31 22.74 18.70
C GLU A 194 -7.15 21.85 17.74
N TRP A 195 -6.88 20.56 17.73
CA TRP A 195 -7.55 19.59 16.87
C TRP A 195 -9.06 19.54 17.18
N LEU A 196 -9.44 19.45 18.45
CA LEU A 196 -10.84 19.46 18.88
C LEU A 196 -11.52 20.80 18.56
N GLU A 197 -10.83 21.93 18.68
CA GLU A 197 -11.39 23.22 18.30
C GLU A 197 -11.80 23.23 16.82
N TRP A 198 -10.92 22.76 15.93
CA TRP A 198 -11.15 22.80 14.49
C TRP A 198 -12.08 21.68 14.01
N SER A 199 -11.99 20.47 14.53
CA SER A 199 -12.94 19.40 14.20
C SER A 199 -14.38 19.82 14.56
N ARG A 200 -14.59 20.42 15.74
CA ARG A 200 -15.91 20.95 16.14
C ARG A 200 -16.40 22.07 15.24
N LYS A 201 -15.53 22.96 14.76
CA LYS A 201 -15.92 24.01 13.79
C LYS A 201 -16.28 23.41 12.42
N ILE A 202 -15.53 22.42 11.95
CA ILE A 202 -15.87 21.66 10.72
C ILE A 202 -17.24 21.02 10.87
N ARG A 203 -17.51 20.36 12.01
CA ARG A 203 -18.81 19.74 12.31
C ARG A 203 -19.95 20.72 12.16
N ARG A 204 -19.85 21.90 12.77
CA ARG A 204 -20.89 22.96 12.68
C ARG A 204 -21.13 23.43 11.25
N VAL A 205 -20.07 23.59 10.46
CA VAL A 205 -20.21 23.97 9.04
C VAL A 205 -20.91 22.85 8.26
N MET A 206 -20.54 21.59 8.51
CA MET A 206 -21.16 20.43 7.88
C MET A 206 -22.65 20.30 8.26
N GLU A 207 -23.00 20.48 9.54
CA GLU A 207 -24.38 20.48 10.04
C GLU A 207 -25.23 21.55 9.37
N LYS A 208 -24.66 22.74 9.16
CA LYS A 208 -25.35 23.85 8.47
C LYS A 208 -25.51 23.58 6.97
N ALA A 209 -24.48 23.07 6.30
CA ALA A 209 -24.48 22.87 4.85
C ALA A 209 -25.23 21.60 4.42
N TYR A 210 -25.19 20.54 5.25
CA TYR A 210 -25.70 19.20 4.94
C TYR A 210 -26.30 18.50 6.17
N PRO A 211 -27.43 19.01 6.71
CA PRO A 211 -27.98 18.53 7.97
C PRO A 211 -28.31 17.02 7.98
N THR A 212 -28.66 16.42 6.83
CA THR A 212 -28.95 14.99 6.72
C THR A 212 -27.70 14.11 6.65
N GLN A 213 -26.55 14.69 6.35
CA GLN A 213 -25.27 13.97 6.22
C GLN A 213 -24.33 14.25 7.38
N ALA A 214 -24.57 15.29 8.18
CA ALA A 214 -23.79 15.59 9.38
C ALA A 214 -24.20 14.70 10.57
N ASN A 215 -24.24 13.39 10.34
CA ASN A 215 -24.52 12.40 11.38
C ASN A 215 -23.21 11.74 11.85
N ASP A 216 -23.28 11.00 12.95
CA ASP A 216 -22.09 10.39 13.57
C ASP A 216 -21.41 9.33 12.70
N GLU A 217 -22.06 8.81 11.65
CA GLU A 217 -21.44 7.86 10.70
C GLU A 217 -20.55 8.59 9.68
N ASN A 218 -20.99 9.77 9.23
CA ASN A 218 -20.32 10.58 8.21
C ASN A 218 -19.43 11.69 8.81
N PHE A 219 -19.42 11.82 10.14
CA PHE A 219 -18.53 12.69 10.88
C PHE A 219 -17.58 11.85 11.73
N LYS A 220 -16.64 11.19 11.04
CA LYS A 220 -15.60 10.35 11.64
C LYS A 220 -14.22 10.68 11.08
N PHE A 221 -13.20 10.57 11.91
CA PHE A 221 -11.82 10.87 11.56
C PHE A 221 -10.92 9.64 11.59
N VAL A 222 -9.93 9.67 10.70
CA VAL A 222 -8.72 8.85 10.72
C VAL A 222 -7.64 9.77 11.30
N ALA A 223 -7.13 9.46 12.50
CA ALA A 223 -6.28 10.41 13.24
C ALA A 223 -5.38 9.68 14.25
N PRO A 224 -4.23 10.26 14.67
CA PRO A 224 -3.76 11.62 14.37
C PRO A 224 -2.73 11.68 13.23
N SER A 225 -2.55 10.59 12.47
CA SER A 225 -1.66 10.52 11.29
C SER A 225 -0.20 10.85 11.63
N LEU A 226 0.33 10.27 12.71
CA LEU A 226 1.69 10.52 13.21
C LEU A 226 2.78 9.96 12.29
N ALA A 227 3.93 10.63 12.20
CA ALA A 227 5.09 10.16 11.42
C ALA A 227 5.75 8.90 12.01
N GLY A 228 5.70 8.77 13.34
CA GLY A 228 6.22 7.59 14.05
C GLY A 228 7.67 7.71 14.51
N PHE A 229 8.25 8.91 14.55
CA PHE A 229 9.56 9.16 15.14
C PHE A 229 9.48 9.15 16.68
N GLN A 230 9.47 7.94 17.26
CA GLN A 230 9.40 7.74 18.71
C GLN A 230 10.69 8.11 19.47
N GLY A 231 11.76 8.50 18.77
CA GLY A 231 13.09 8.69 19.37
C GLY A 231 13.24 9.91 20.28
N PHE A 232 12.44 10.98 20.10
CA PHE A 232 12.71 12.25 20.80
C PHE A 232 11.48 13.11 21.14
N SER A 233 10.25 12.66 20.88
CA SER A 233 9.06 13.46 21.16
C SER A 233 8.21 12.81 22.27
N LYS A 234 7.63 13.64 23.16
CA LYS A 234 6.47 13.24 23.98
C LYS A 234 5.21 13.03 23.11
N PHE A 235 5.33 13.13 21.79
CA PHE A 235 4.28 13.09 20.80
C PHE A 235 4.12 11.66 20.31
N GLY A 236 3.04 11.01 20.75
CA GLY A 236 2.77 9.61 20.45
C GLY A 236 1.29 9.30 20.64
N THR A 237 0.85 8.15 20.13
CA THR A 237 -0.55 7.75 20.19
C THR A 237 -1.10 7.75 21.62
N ALA A 238 -0.42 7.08 22.56
CA ALA A 238 -0.87 6.99 23.94
C ALA A 238 -1.07 8.37 24.62
N PRO A 239 -0.09 9.28 24.64
CA PRO A 239 -0.28 10.59 25.28
C PRO A 239 -1.33 11.48 24.58
N ILE A 240 -1.50 11.38 23.25
CA ILE A 240 -2.54 12.13 22.53
C ILE A 240 -3.95 11.63 22.91
N PHE A 241 -4.16 10.32 22.97
CA PHE A 241 -5.45 9.76 23.39
C PHE A 241 -5.72 9.99 24.87
N ALA A 242 -4.70 9.91 25.72
CA ALA A 242 -4.80 10.25 27.14
C ALA A 242 -5.14 11.74 27.36
N ALA A 243 -4.69 12.63 26.47
CA ALA A 243 -5.06 14.04 26.48
C ALA A 243 -6.49 14.31 25.96
N GLY A 244 -7.22 13.28 25.52
CA GLY A 244 -8.64 13.38 25.18
C GLY A 244 -8.93 13.57 23.69
N LEU A 245 -8.06 13.12 22.76
CA LEU A 245 -8.32 13.25 21.32
C LEU A 245 -9.71 12.71 20.91
N ASN A 246 -10.14 11.58 21.47
CA ASN A 246 -11.44 10.98 21.17
C ASN A 246 -12.57 11.46 22.11
N ALA A 247 -12.48 12.67 22.68
CA ALA A 247 -13.49 13.20 23.60
C ALA A 247 -14.89 13.28 22.98
N ASP A 248 -14.98 13.50 21.66
CA ASP A 248 -16.24 13.63 20.92
C ASP A 248 -16.67 12.30 20.26
N SER A 249 -15.99 11.18 20.56
CA SER A 249 -16.25 9.85 19.98
C SER A 249 -16.27 9.83 18.44
N ASP A 250 -15.48 10.68 17.81
CA ASP A 250 -15.42 10.90 16.37
C ASP A 250 -14.20 10.23 15.71
N ILE A 251 -13.38 9.49 16.43
CA ILE A 251 -12.25 8.74 15.85
C ILE A 251 -12.72 7.36 15.38
N LYS A 252 -12.58 7.08 14.08
CA LYS A 252 -12.88 5.78 13.45
C LYS A 252 -11.66 4.86 13.40
N TYR A 253 -10.51 5.39 13.03
CA TYR A 253 -9.24 4.63 12.98
C TYR A 253 -8.11 5.42 13.63
N ILE A 254 -7.29 4.71 14.42
CA ILE A 254 -6.02 5.23 14.92
C ILE A 254 -5.00 5.17 13.79
N ALA A 255 -4.52 6.32 13.34
CA ALA A 255 -3.64 6.44 12.18
C ALA A 255 -2.18 6.67 12.58
N GLN A 256 -1.27 5.93 11.95
CA GLN A 256 0.16 5.93 12.22
C GLN A 256 0.91 5.63 10.92
N HIS A 257 1.86 6.49 10.54
CA HIS A 257 2.80 6.22 9.46
C HIS A 257 3.96 5.35 9.93
N LYS A 258 4.51 4.60 8.99
CA LYS A 258 5.71 3.79 9.18
C LYS A 258 6.49 3.74 7.87
N TRP A 259 7.79 3.97 7.97
CA TRP A 259 8.72 3.98 6.84
C TRP A 259 9.81 2.92 7.03
N ILE A 260 10.30 2.34 5.94
CA ILE A 260 11.48 1.44 5.92
C ILE A 260 12.65 2.19 5.25
N SER A 261 13.54 2.84 5.99
CA SER A 261 14.71 3.53 5.40
C SER A 261 15.90 2.59 5.19
N PRO A 262 16.64 2.65 4.06
CA PRO A 262 17.98 2.06 3.96
C PRO A 262 19.03 2.88 4.75
N PRO A 263 20.19 2.30 5.13
CA PRO A 263 21.16 2.94 6.03
C PRO A 263 21.96 4.11 5.44
N THR A 264 21.96 4.33 4.13
CA THR A 264 22.86 5.30 3.49
C THR A 264 22.15 6.13 2.41
N ARG A 265 22.10 7.44 2.67
CA ARG A 265 21.71 8.54 1.79
C ARG A 265 20.21 8.75 1.60
N ARG A 266 19.82 9.97 2.01
CA ARG A 266 18.59 10.71 1.76
C ARG A 266 17.97 10.38 0.39
N LEU A 267 17.10 9.37 0.37
CA LEU A 267 15.95 9.31 -0.50
C LEU A 267 14.75 9.48 0.43
N CYS A 268 14.16 10.66 0.36
CA CYS A 268 13.02 11.03 1.16
C CYS A 268 11.80 10.21 0.73
N SER A 269 11.09 9.71 1.75
CA SER A 269 9.70 9.25 1.81
C SER A 269 9.27 8.01 0.99
N PHE A 270 8.38 7.21 1.61
CA PHE A 270 7.38 6.40 0.88
C PHE A 270 6.14 7.26 0.52
N ASP A 271 6.36 8.58 0.45
CA ASP A 271 5.54 9.64 -0.13
C ASP A 271 6.49 10.45 -1.02
N THR A 272 7.12 9.81 -2.02
CA THR A 272 7.46 10.62 -3.20
C THR A 272 6.14 11.26 -3.61
N ASN A 273 6.12 12.52 -4.07
CA ASN A 273 4.89 13.26 -4.39
C ASN A 273 3.94 12.51 -5.37
N ARG A 274 4.38 11.34 -5.87
CA ARG A 274 3.66 10.38 -6.69
C ARG A 274 3.92 8.94 -6.22
N SER A 275 2.89 8.09 -6.32
CA SER A 275 2.80 6.71 -5.82
C SER A 275 3.96 5.76 -6.23
N LEU A 276 4.28 4.86 -5.30
CA LEU A 276 5.22 3.74 -5.49
C LEU A 276 4.66 2.64 -6.41
N ALA A 277 3.34 2.57 -6.57
CA ALA A 277 2.70 1.52 -7.36
C ALA A 277 2.54 1.91 -8.83
N TRP A 278 2.25 3.17 -9.14
CA TRP A 278 2.23 3.65 -10.53
C TRP A 278 2.44 5.16 -10.59
N GLN A 279 2.93 5.62 -11.74
CA GLN A 279 3.02 7.03 -12.09
C GLN A 279 1.88 7.37 -13.05
N PRO A 280 0.95 8.29 -12.73
CA PRO A 280 -0.32 8.44 -13.45
C PRO A 280 -0.23 9.33 -14.71
N ILE A 281 0.82 10.15 -14.83
CA ILE A 281 1.10 11.00 -15.99
C ILE A 281 2.61 11.08 -16.25
N GLN A 282 3.02 11.48 -17.45
CA GLN A 282 4.43 11.77 -17.73
C GLN A 282 4.81 13.11 -17.08
N THR A 283 5.99 13.17 -16.46
CA THR A 283 6.57 14.41 -15.95
C THR A 283 7.98 14.61 -16.47
N ARG A 284 8.64 15.71 -16.08
CA ARG A 284 10.05 15.94 -16.37
C ARG A 284 10.97 14.88 -15.75
N ASN A 285 10.65 14.41 -14.54
CA ASN A 285 11.55 13.59 -13.72
C ASN A 285 11.08 12.14 -13.55
N THR A 286 9.86 11.80 -13.97
CA THR A 286 9.28 10.46 -13.79
C THR A 286 8.41 10.08 -14.97
N THR A 287 8.59 8.84 -15.43
CA THR A 287 7.89 8.26 -16.56
C THR A 287 6.53 7.70 -16.17
N LEU A 288 5.53 7.95 -17.02
CA LEU A 288 4.21 7.31 -16.93
C LEU A 288 4.37 5.79 -17.03
N GLU A 289 4.14 5.05 -15.93
CA GLU A 289 4.39 3.61 -15.89
C GLU A 289 3.67 2.90 -14.73
N THR A 290 3.54 1.57 -14.83
CA THR A 290 3.13 0.69 -13.73
C THR A 290 4.39 0.15 -13.08
N LYS A 291 4.60 0.43 -11.80
CA LYS A 291 5.83 0.06 -11.09
C LYS A 291 5.71 -1.34 -10.49
N ALA A 292 6.85 -1.99 -10.26
CA ALA A 292 6.92 -3.34 -9.71
C ALA A 292 6.08 -3.57 -8.44
N PRO A 293 5.99 -2.63 -7.47
CA PRO A 293 5.15 -2.81 -6.27
C PRO A 293 3.66 -3.03 -6.57
N PHE A 294 3.11 -2.53 -7.68
CA PHE A 294 1.72 -2.77 -8.07
C PHE A 294 1.45 -4.26 -8.30
N TYR A 295 2.41 -5.00 -8.85
CA TYR A 295 2.26 -6.45 -9.07
C TYR A 295 2.26 -7.24 -7.76
N GLY A 296 3.00 -6.77 -6.76
CA GLY A 296 2.90 -7.28 -5.38
C GLY A 296 1.51 -7.06 -4.80
N ASN A 297 0.89 -5.90 -5.06
CA ASN A 297 -0.48 -5.61 -4.63
C ASN A 297 -1.51 -6.50 -5.34
N ILE A 298 -1.31 -6.82 -6.62
CA ILE A 298 -2.13 -7.80 -7.34
C ILE A 298 -1.99 -9.19 -6.73
N ALA A 299 -0.76 -9.65 -6.46
CA ALA A 299 -0.53 -10.95 -5.84
C ALA A 299 -1.15 -11.03 -4.42
N LEU A 300 -1.01 -9.99 -3.61
CA LEU A 300 -1.65 -9.88 -2.30
C LEU A 300 -3.17 -9.97 -2.43
N SER A 301 -3.76 -9.21 -3.35
CA SER A 301 -5.21 -9.20 -3.58
C SER A 301 -5.71 -10.57 -4.05
N ALA A 302 -4.96 -11.24 -4.93
CA ALA A 302 -5.25 -12.59 -5.37
C ALA A 302 -5.15 -13.61 -4.23
N PHE A 303 -4.18 -13.47 -3.32
CA PHE A 303 -4.05 -14.35 -2.15
C PHE A 303 -5.20 -14.15 -1.15
N LEU A 304 -5.55 -12.90 -0.84
CA LEU A 304 -6.63 -12.60 0.10
C LEU A 304 -8.01 -12.93 -0.48
N GLY A 305 -8.23 -12.69 -1.78
CA GLY A 305 -9.52 -12.87 -2.44
C GLY A 305 -10.57 -11.84 -2.02
N ASP A 306 -11.85 -12.15 -2.25
CA ASP A 306 -12.98 -11.25 -2.00
C ASP A 306 -13.14 -10.89 -0.51
N LEU A 307 -12.88 -9.64 -0.16
CA LEU A 307 -12.98 -9.13 1.21
C LEU A 307 -14.31 -8.41 1.49
N THR A 308 -15.22 -8.30 0.52
CA THR A 308 -16.48 -7.56 0.67
C THR A 308 -17.52 -8.30 1.52
N LYS A 309 -17.28 -9.57 1.82
CA LYS A 309 -18.21 -10.45 2.55
C LYS A 309 -17.65 -10.80 3.93
N PRO A 310 -17.99 -10.07 5.02
CA PRO A 310 -17.39 -10.27 6.35
C PRO A 310 -17.36 -11.72 6.84
N ARG A 311 -18.44 -12.49 6.63
CA ARG A 311 -18.54 -13.90 7.05
C ARG A 311 -17.75 -14.88 6.18
N ALA A 312 -17.24 -14.43 5.03
CA ALA A 312 -16.47 -15.23 4.09
C ALA A 312 -15.05 -14.68 3.88
N ARG A 313 -14.64 -13.65 4.63
CA ARG A 313 -13.26 -13.16 4.62
C ARG A 313 -12.31 -14.29 5.04
N PRO A 314 -11.11 -14.36 4.45
CA PRO A 314 -10.13 -15.36 4.85
C PRO A 314 -9.66 -15.12 6.28
N GLN A 315 -9.22 -16.18 6.93
CA GLN A 315 -8.41 -16.15 8.14
C GLN A 315 -6.98 -16.47 7.74
N ILE A 316 -6.05 -15.56 8.02
CA ILE A 316 -4.65 -15.63 7.59
C ILE A 316 -3.77 -15.95 8.79
N VAL A 317 -2.79 -16.84 8.61
CA VAL A 317 -1.77 -17.17 9.60
C VAL A 317 -0.39 -17.25 8.93
N ASP A 318 0.63 -16.76 9.64
CA ASP A 318 2.04 -16.95 9.28
C ASP A 318 2.46 -18.39 9.61
N LEU A 319 3.14 -19.04 8.67
CA LEU A 319 3.65 -20.40 8.83
C LEU A 319 5.05 -20.44 9.47
N GLY A 320 5.70 -19.30 9.68
CA GLY A 320 6.92 -19.18 10.47
C GLY A 320 8.14 -19.79 9.81
N LEU A 321 8.49 -19.33 8.60
CA LEU A 321 9.74 -19.75 7.96
C LEU A 321 10.97 -19.29 8.78
N PRO A 322 12.03 -20.11 8.87
CA PRO A 322 13.19 -19.80 9.70
C PRO A 322 14.10 -18.70 9.12
N ASN A 323 14.02 -18.44 7.81
CA ASN A 323 14.82 -17.43 7.13
C ASN A 323 14.07 -16.10 7.07
N TYR A 324 14.66 -15.02 7.58
CA TYR A 324 14.08 -13.66 7.54
C TYR A 324 13.85 -13.11 6.12
N TYR A 325 14.49 -13.68 5.10
CA TYR A 325 14.26 -13.33 3.70
C TYR A 325 13.13 -14.14 3.05
N GLU A 326 12.40 -14.94 3.81
CA GLU A 326 11.36 -15.82 3.29
C GLU A 326 10.13 -15.70 4.18
N ALA A 327 8.95 -15.73 3.56
CA ALA A 327 7.71 -15.74 4.30
C ALA A 327 6.72 -16.71 3.66
N ALA A 328 5.92 -17.38 4.48
CA ALA A 328 4.83 -18.21 4.00
C ALA A 328 3.58 -18.00 4.86
N TYR A 329 2.43 -17.87 4.21
CA TYR A 329 1.15 -17.66 4.89
C TYR A 329 0.11 -18.65 4.39
N ALA A 330 -0.76 -19.09 5.30
CA ALA A 330 -1.93 -19.89 4.97
C ALA A 330 -3.20 -19.05 5.13
N SER A 331 -4.14 -19.24 4.19
CA SER A 331 -5.45 -18.61 4.17
C SER A 331 -6.55 -19.66 4.28
N TYR A 332 -7.49 -19.44 5.19
CA TYR A 332 -8.62 -20.32 5.44
C TYR A 332 -9.93 -19.58 5.18
N VAL A 333 -10.82 -20.16 4.38
CA VAL A 333 -12.16 -19.61 4.12
C VAL A 333 -13.20 -20.58 4.66
N ARG A 334 -14.11 -20.09 5.51
CA ARG A 334 -15.15 -20.92 6.14
C ARG A 334 -14.59 -22.17 6.82
N GLY A 335 -13.46 -22.02 7.52
CA GLY A 335 -12.81 -23.08 8.28
C GLY A 335 -12.01 -24.10 7.45
N LYS A 336 -11.85 -23.90 6.13
CA LYS A 336 -11.09 -24.80 5.25
C LYS A 336 -9.89 -24.08 4.64
N LEU A 337 -8.78 -24.79 4.49
CA LEU A 337 -7.61 -24.30 3.77
C LEU A 337 -8.01 -23.90 2.34
N ALA A 338 -7.76 -22.65 1.97
CA ALA A 338 -8.13 -22.09 0.68
C ALA A 338 -6.89 -21.79 -0.18
N LYS A 339 -5.86 -21.15 0.41
CA LYS A 339 -4.62 -20.80 -0.29
C LYS A 339 -3.41 -20.85 0.63
N LEU A 340 -2.23 -21.09 0.05
CA LEU A 340 -0.93 -20.72 0.62
C LEU A 340 -0.27 -19.68 -0.27
N ILE A 341 0.57 -18.83 0.30
CA ILE A 341 1.52 -18.01 -0.45
C ILE A 341 2.92 -18.22 0.13
N VAL A 342 3.92 -18.31 -0.75
CA VAL A 342 5.34 -18.30 -0.38
C VAL A 342 6.00 -17.13 -1.10
N ILE A 343 6.78 -16.35 -0.36
CA ILE A 343 7.48 -15.17 -0.83
C ILE A 343 8.96 -15.35 -0.53
N ASN A 344 9.79 -15.36 -1.56
CA ASN A 344 11.24 -15.39 -1.42
C ASN A 344 11.83 -14.01 -1.76
N MET A 345 12.33 -13.33 -0.74
CA MET A 345 12.91 -11.98 -0.79
C MET A 345 14.44 -12.01 -0.84
N ASN A 346 15.07 -13.19 -0.99
CA ASN A 346 16.50 -13.24 -1.25
C ASN A 346 16.76 -12.54 -2.59
N ALA A 347 17.58 -11.49 -2.57
CA ALA A 347 17.80 -10.67 -3.75
C ALA A 347 18.55 -11.45 -4.84
N TYR A 348 17.97 -11.47 -6.04
CA TYR A 348 18.63 -11.78 -7.29
C TYR A 348 18.57 -10.56 -8.19
N ASN A 349 19.70 -9.89 -8.40
CA ASN A 349 19.80 -8.76 -9.32
C ASN A 349 20.21 -9.27 -10.70
N ALA A 350 19.33 -9.12 -11.68
CA ALA A 350 19.54 -9.57 -13.05
C ALA A 350 20.58 -8.72 -13.80
N THR A 351 20.78 -7.46 -13.39
CA THR A 351 21.74 -6.53 -13.98
C THR A 351 23.07 -6.42 -13.22
N ALA A 352 23.25 -7.17 -12.12
CA ALA A 352 24.46 -7.14 -11.27
C ALA A 352 25.74 -7.68 -11.94
N THR A 353 25.79 -7.78 -13.27
CA THR A 353 27.03 -7.87 -14.03
C THR A 353 27.83 -6.57 -13.87
N ASN A 354 28.74 -6.48 -12.89
CA ASN A 354 29.92 -5.59 -12.85
C ASN A 354 30.78 -6.03 -11.64
N VAL A 355 32.06 -6.43 -11.71
CA VAL A 355 33.22 -5.94 -12.47
C VAL A 355 34.01 -7.15 -12.99
N GLY A 356 34.23 -7.24 -14.31
CA GLY A 356 35.12 -8.25 -14.93
C GLY A 356 34.46 -9.36 -15.75
N PHE A 357 33.13 -9.45 -15.83
CA PHE A 357 32.43 -10.49 -16.63
C PHE A 357 32.83 -11.95 -16.33
N ILE A 358 33.33 -12.25 -15.12
CA ILE A 358 34.01 -13.54 -14.85
C ILE A 358 33.06 -14.64 -14.34
N THR A 359 31.81 -14.35 -13.93
CA THR A 359 30.87 -15.43 -13.54
C THR A 359 29.41 -15.12 -13.90
N ASN A 360 28.73 -16.11 -14.50
CA ASN A 360 27.29 -16.11 -14.70
C ASN A 360 26.60 -16.47 -13.38
N TYR A 361 26.08 -15.47 -12.64
CA TYR A 361 25.35 -15.74 -11.40
C TYR A 361 23.98 -16.33 -11.75
N THR A 362 23.83 -17.64 -11.58
CA THR A 362 22.57 -18.35 -11.84
C THR A 362 21.58 -18.02 -10.74
N ARG A 363 20.35 -17.66 -11.13
CA ARG A 363 19.25 -17.45 -10.18
C ARG A 363 18.90 -18.77 -9.51
N LEU A 364 19.15 -18.85 -8.21
CA LEU A 364 18.85 -20.06 -7.44
C LEU A 364 17.35 -20.31 -7.32
N VAL A 365 17.01 -21.59 -7.27
CA VAL A 365 15.66 -22.12 -7.03
C VAL A 365 15.65 -22.72 -5.63
N GLU A 366 14.78 -22.19 -4.78
CA GLU A 366 14.51 -22.74 -3.45
C GLU A 366 13.29 -23.67 -3.51
N LYS A 367 13.29 -24.69 -2.66
CA LYS A 367 12.20 -25.68 -2.56
C LYS A 367 11.47 -25.51 -1.24
N TYR A 368 10.15 -25.53 -1.31
CA TYR A 368 9.27 -25.43 -0.15
C TYR A 368 8.34 -26.62 -0.11
N SER A 369 8.35 -27.34 1.01
CA SER A 369 7.51 -28.52 1.23
C SER A 369 6.44 -28.26 2.28
N PHE A 370 5.20 -28.61 1.96
CA PHE A 370 4.06 -28.48 2.87
C PHE A 370 3.36 -29.83 3.03
N GLN A 371 3.09 -30.20 4.28
CA GLN A 371 2.22 -31.31 4.60
C GLN A 371 0.79 -30.78 4.61
N LEU A 372 -0.03 -31.25 3.66
CA LEU A 372 -1.40 -30.78 3.48
C LEU A 372 -2.41 -31.65 4.24
N PRO A 373 -3.60 -31.10 4.54
CA PRO A 373 -4.71 -31.88 5.06
C PRO A 373 -5.19 -32.95 4.06
N ARG A 374 -5.81 -34.02 4.56
CA ARG A 374 -6.31 -35.12 3.72
C ARG A 374 -7.34 -34.63 2.71
N GLY A 375 -7.32 -35.23 1.51
CA GLY A 375 -8.34 -35.00 0.48
C GLY A 375 -7.88 -34.12 -0.69
N VAL A 376 -6.79 -33.36 -0.53
CA VAL A 376 -6.19 -32.56 -1.62
C VAL A 376 -5.40 -33.48 -2.56
N LYS A 377 -5.73 -33.44 -3.86
CA LYS A 377 -5.08 -34.28 -4.89
C LYS A 377 -4.15 -33.50 -5.80
N SER A 378 -4.51 -32.26 -6.09
CA SER A 378 -3.78 -31.35 -6.98
C SER A 378 -3.90 -29.94 -6.44
N VAL A 379 -2.91 -29.11 -6.74
CA VAL A 379 -2.83 -27.72 -6.29
C VAL A 379 -2.53 -26.86 -7.51
N GLY A 380 -3.28 -25.79 -7.72
CA GLY A 380 -3.03 -24.80 -8.76
C GLY A 380 -1.98 -23.77 -8.32
N LEU A 381 -1.10 -23.35 -9.22
CA LEU A 381 -0.03 -22.41 -8.94
C LEU A 381 -0.19 -21.11 -9.73
N GLN A 382 -0.09 -19.98 -9.04
CA GLN A 382 -0.04 -18.63 -9.63
C GLN A 382 1.23 -17.92 -9.16
N ARG A 383 2.03 -17.39 -10.08
CA ARG A 383 3.37 -16.87 -9.76
C ARG A 383 3.48 -15.37 -9.98
N LEU A 384 4.14 -14.69 -9.05
CA LEU A 384 4.64 -13.32 -9.22
C LEU A 384 6.10 -13.41 -9.68
N LEU A 385 6.37 -13.02 -10.92
CA LEU A 385 7.67 -13.19 -11.56
C LEU A 385 8.16 -11.89 -12.18
N ALA A 386 9.47 -11.72 -12.18
CA ALA A 386 10.23 -10.72 -12.93
C ALA A 386 11.62 -11.30 -13.22
N ASN A 387 12.45 -10.64 -14.03
CA ASN A 387 13.82 -11.12 -14.29
C ASN A 387 14.71 -11.09 -13.05
N GLY A 388 14.48 -10.16 -12.12
CA GLY A 388 15.21 -10.02 -10.87
C GLY A 388 14.54 -9.00 -9.93
N SER A 389 15.14 -8.76 -8.75
CA SER A 389 14.67 -7.75 -7.78
C SER A 389 14.88 -6.31 -8.25
N ASP A 390 15.74 -6.10 -9.25
CA ASP A 390 16.06 -4.83 -9.89
C ASP A 390 15.22 -4.58 -11.16
N ALA A 391 14.28 -5.46 -11.48
CA ALA A 391 13.46 -5.35 -12.68
C ALA A 391 12.51 -4.14 -12.61
N ILE A 392 12.63 -3.26 -13.60
CA ILE A 392 11.72 -2.13 -13.82
C ILE A 392 10.64 -2.43 -14.87
N THR A 393 10.80 -3.49 -15.64
CA THR A 393 9.85 -3.97 -16.67
C THR A 393 9.73 -5.48 -16.63
N GLY A 394 8.76 -6.04 -17.36
CA GLY A 394 8.59 -7.50 -17.49
C GLY A 394 8.11 -8.20 -16.21
N VAL A 395 7.63 -7.43 -15.23
CA VAL A 395 6.97 -8.00 -14.03
C VAL A 395 5.60 -8.54 -14.44
N THR A 396 5.26 -9.73 -13.95
CA THR A 396 3.99 -10.40 -14.23
C THR A 396 3.41 -11.08 -13.00
N PHE A 397 2.09 -11.16 -12.93
CA PHE A 397 1.38 -12.03 -12.00
C PHE A 397 0.53 -13.03 -12.78
N ASP A 398 0.77 -14.33 -12.58
CA ASP A 398 0.21 -15.43 -13.38
C ASP A 398 0.28 -15.11 -14.89
N GLY A 399 1.43 -14.62 -15.35
CA GLY A 399 1.66 -14.28 -16.76
C GLY A 399 0.92 -13.06 -17.31
N PHE A 400 0.20 -12.31 -16.46
CA PHE A 400 -0.40 -11.02 -16.84
C PHE A 400 0.53 -9.87 -16.47
N SER A 401 0.70 -8.96 -17.41
CA SER A 401 1.28 -7.64 -17.20
C SER A 401 0.17 -6.60 -17.05
N PHE A 402 0.43 -5.55 -16.27
CA PHE A 402 -0.45 -4.37 -16.13
C PHE A 402 0.27 -3.11 -16.60
N ALA A 403 1.33 -3.27 -17.40
CA ALA A 403 2.18 -2.17 -17.82
C ALA A 403 1.41 -1.17 -18.69
N GLN A 404 1.78 0.11 -18.55
CA GLN A 404 1.07 1.19 -19.22
C GLN A 404 1.16 1.05 -20.74
N GLU A 405 2.33 0.70 -21.24
CA GLU A 405 2.67 0.61 -22.67
C GLU A 405 2.00 -0.58 -23.36
N LEU A 406 1.54 -1.58 -22.61
CA LEU A 406 0.90 -2.78 -23.16
C LEU A 406 -0.62 -2.67 -23.23
N GLY A 407 -1.23 -2.21 -22.13
CA GLY A 407 -2.69 -2.25 -21.99
C GLY A 407 -3.26 -1.05 -21.26
N HIS A 408 -2.49 0.02 -21.06
CA HIS A 408 -2.92 1.20 -20.33
C HIS A 408 -3.51 0.84 -18.96
N GLY A 409 -2.79 -0.01 -18.21
CA GLY A 409 -3.18 -0.48 -16.88
C GLY A 409 -4.16 -1.66 -16.86
N LYS A 410 -4.71 -2.07 -18.01
CA LYS A 410 -5.53 -3.29 -18.13
C LYS A 410 -4.64 -4.53 -18.15
N PRO A 411 -5.14 -5.68 -17.65
CA PRO A 411 -4.39 -6.94 -17.71
C PRO A 411 -4.14 -7.37 -19.16
N VAL A 412 -2.87 -7.55 -19.51
CA VAL A 412 -2.42 -8.09 -20.80
C VAL A 412 -1.70 -9.40 -20.55
N LYS A 413 -2.21 -10.48 -21.15
CA LYS A 413 -1.56 -11.80 -21.09
C LYS A 413 -0.33 -11.80 -21.98
N LEU A 414 0.83 -12.16 -21.43
CA LEU A 414 2.06 -12.29 -22.21
C LEU A 414 2.19 -13.69 -22.82
N ALA A 415 2.66 -13.78 -24.07
CA ALA A 415 2.70 -15.03 -24.83
C ALA A 415 3.69 -16.08 -24.27
N ASN A 416 4.80 -15.64 -23.66
CA ASN A 416 5.88 -16.51 -23.19
C ASN A 416 5.97 -16.54 -21.65
N THR A 417 4.84 -16.76 -20.99
CA THR A 417 4.79 -16.85 -19.52
C THR A 417 4.17 -18.16 -19.05
N THR A 418 4.74 -18.75 -18.01
CA THR A 418 4.21 -19.97 -17.37
C THR A 418 2.90 -19.66 -16.67
N ARG A 419 1.86 -20.45 -16.95
CA ARG A 419 0.50 -20.26 -16.43
C ARG A 419 -0.25 -21.58 -16.32
N GLY A 420 -1.29 -21.61 -15.48
CA GLY A 420 -2.16 -22.80 -15.30
C GLY A 420 -1.39 -24.00 -14.77
N GLU A 421 -0.28 -23.74 -14.08
CA GLU A 421 0.57 -24.77 -13.52
C GLU A 421 -0.17 -25.48 -12.39
N THR A 422 0.00 -26.81 -12.33
CA THR A 422 -0.55 -27.63 -11.27
C THR A 422 0.53 -28.55 -10.72
N VAL A 423 0.50 -28.81 -9.43
CA VAL A 423 1.37 -29.78 -8.76
C VAL A 423 0.52 -30.85 -8.10
N ARG A 424 0.93 -32.12 -8.27
CA ARG A 424 0.28 -33.25 -7.64
C ARG A 424 0.71 -33.37 -6.19
N VAL A 425 -0.25 -33.65 -5.33
CA VAL A 425 0.02 -33.99 -3.93
C VAL A 425 0.49 -35.44 -3.87
N SER A 426 1.55 -35.71 -3.11
CA SER A 426 2.08 -37.06 -2.92
C SER A 426 1.05 -37.96 -2.21
N ARG A 427 1.29 -39.28 -2.23
CA ARG A 427 0.46 -40.23 -1.46
C ARG A 427 0.50 -39.98 0.06
N SER A 428 1.55 -39.34 0.57
CA SER A 428 1.67 -38.94 1.97
C SER A 428 0.98 -37.60 2.28
N GLY A 429 0.38 -36.93 1.30
CA GLY A 429 -0.25 -35.61 1.48
C GLY A 429 0.73 -34.44 1.38
N MET A 430 1.96 -34.67 0.93
CA MET A 430 2.98 -33.63 0.81
C MET A 430 2.93 -32.97 -0.58
N VAL A 431 3.09 -31.65 -0.61
CA VAL A 431 3.32 -30.88 -1.84
C VAL A 431 4.67 -30.19 -1.75
N GLU A 432 5.46 -30.26 -2.83
CA GLU A 432 6.71 -29.52 -2.98
C GLU A 432 6.55 -28.50 -4.10
N VAL A 433 6.96 -27.26 -3.86
CA VAL A 433 6.99 -26.21 -4.88
C VAL A 433 8.38 -25.60 -4.99
N SER A 434 8.83 -25.43 -6.24
CA SER A 434 10.06 -24.72 -6.57
C SER A 434 9.77 -23.25 -6.81
N LEU A 435 10.60 -22.37 -6.22
CA LEU A 435 10.45 -20.92 -6.33
C LEU A 435 11.82 -20.28 -6.60
N LEU A 436 11.87 -19.39 -7.60
CA LEU A 436 13.08 -18.60 -7.86
C LEU A 436 13.26 -17.56 -6.74
N ARG A 437 14.50 -17.26 -6.37
CA ARG A 437 14.79 -16.09 -5.51
C ARG A 437 14.21 -14.80 -6.09
N SER A 438 13.81 -13.82 -5.29
CA SER A 438 13.06 -12.61 -5.75
C SER A 438 11.74 -12.94 -6.48
N SER A 439 10.95 -13.88 -5.98
CA SER A 439 9.63 -14.19 -6.55
C SER A 439 8.66 -14.71 -5.50
N ALA A 440 7.38 -14.86 -5.88
CA ALA A 440 6.36 -15.46 -5.03
C ALA A 440 5.48 -16.44 -5.79
N VAL A 441 4.90 -17.40 -5.07
CA VAL A 441 3.92 -18.35 -5.62
C VAL A 441 2.73 -18.49 -4.68
N ILE A 442 1.53 -18.47 -5.24
CA ILE A 442 0.29 -18.79 -4.55
C ILE A 442 -0.12 -20.21 -4.95
N LEU A 443 -0.40 -21.03 -3.96
CA LEU A 443 -0.96 -22.36 -4.07
C LEU A 443 -2.47 -22.22 -3.79
N SER A 444 -3.31 -22.60 -4.74
CA SER A 444 -4.77 -22.63 -4.59
C SER A 444 -5.27 -24.07 -4.52
N PHE A 445 -6.15 -24.34 -3.57
CA PHE A 445 -6.75 -25.66 -3.35
C PHE A 445 -8.22 -25.62 -3.77
N ASP A 446 -8.62 -26.62 -4.56
CA ASP A 446 -10.01 -26.81 -5.00
C ASP A 446 -10.89 -27.45 -3.92
#